data_AF-A0AAI9YYM2-F1
#
_entry.id   AF-A0AAI9YYM2-F1
#
_cell.length_a   1.000
_cell.length_b   1.000
_cell.length_c   1.000
_cell.angle_alpha   90.00
_cell.angle_beta   90.00
_cell.angle_gamma   90.00
#
_symmetry.space_group_name_H-M   'P 1'
#
loop_
_entity.id
_entity.type
_entity.pdbx_description
1 polymer ?
#
loop_
_entity_poly.entity_id
_entity_poly.type
_entity_poly.pdbx_seq_one_letter_code
_entity_poly.pdbx_strand_id
1 'polypeptide(L)' 'MDSSFNVRRNKQQGCQRISGSSIAPERLSRYLKEEFNSHQFEFESRKNSYVIRAPRDLSPDEIQRLRTSRM' A
#
# COMPACT_ATOMS: atom_id res chain seq x y z
N MET A 1 21.84 -1.32 30.97
CA MET A 1 21.87 0.15 30.89
C MET A 1 22.97 0.48 29.90
N ASP A 2 22.71 0.93 28.67
CA ASP A 2 21.72 1.89 28.19
C ASP A 2 21.06 1.40 26.90
N SER A 3 19.73 1.45 26.85
CA SER A 3 18.94 1.28 25.63
C SER A 3 18.92 2.61 24.91
N SER A 4 19.29 2.62 23.62
CA SER A 4 18.62 3.48 22.64
C SER A 4 19.03 3.08 21.22
N PHE A 5 18.28 2.13 20.66
CA PHE A 5 18.17 1.96 19.21
C PHE A 5 17.51 3.24 18.67
N ASN A 6 18.32 4.20 18.25
CA ASN A 6 17.85 5.48 17.72
C ASN A 6 17.32 5.30 16.30
N VAL A 7 16.25 4.51 16.15
CA VAL A 7 15.49 4.45 14.90
C VAL A 7 14.61 5.68 14.88
N ARG A 8 15.22 6.79 14.46
CA ARG A 8 14.50 7.86 13.78
C ARG A 8 13.89 7.26 12.52
N ARG A 9 12.78 6.53 12.65
CA ARG A 9 11.81 6.32 11.55
C ARG A 9 11.23 7.70 11.28
N ASN A 10 12.02 8.48 10.55
CA ASN A 10 11.56 9.61 9.79
C ASN A 10 10.27 9.14 9.10
N LYS A 11 9.17 9.87 9.28
CA LYS A 11 7.84 9.60 8.69
C LYS A 11 7.93 9.66 7.16
N GLN A 12 8.65 8.72 6.56
CA GLN A 12 8.69 8.51 5.13
C GLN A 12 7.37 7.85 4.79
N GLN A 13 6.66 8.47 3.85
CA GLN A 13 5.52 7.88 3.16
C GLN A 13 5.79 6.39 2.92
N GLY A 14 4.87 5.53 3.37
CA GLY A 14 5.02 4.09 3.24
C GLY A 14 5.10 3.72 1.76
N CYS A 15 6.26 3.27 1.32
CA CYS A 15 6.45 2.74 -0.02
C CYS A 15 6.26 1.22 0.06
N GLN A 16 5.05 0.79 -0.25
CA GLN A 16 4.66 -0.61 -0.16
C GLN A 16 4.67 -1.25 -1.54
N ARG A 17 5.22 -2.46 -1.63
CA ARG A 17 5.13 -3.29 -2.82
C ARG A 17 4.21 -4.47 -2.57
N ILE A 18 3.18 -4.63 -3.41
CA ILE A 18 2.26 -5.77 -3.34
C ILE A 18 2.28 -6.56 -4.65
N SER A 19 2.06 -7.87 -4.56
CA SER A 19 1.98 -8.73 -5.74
C SER A 19 0.74 -8.41 -6.56
N GLY A 20 0.93 -8.18 -7.86
CA GLY A 20 -0.14 -7.77 -8.76
C GLY A 20 -0.90 -8.93 -9.40
N SER A 21 -0.40 -10.17 -9.25
CA SER A 21 -0.93 -11.36 -9.93
C SER A 21 -2.39 -11.70 -9.57
N SER A 22 -2.89 -11.19 -8.43
CA SER A 22 -4.23 -11.50 -7.93
C SER A 22 -5.05 -10.26 -7.59
N ILE A 23 -4.59 -9.06 -7.98
CA ILE A 23 -5.27 -7.79 -7.67
C ILE A 23 -5.44 -7.03 -8.99
N ALA A 24 -6.68 -6.71 -9.35
CA ALA A 24 -6.95 -5.88 -10.51
C ALA A 24 -6.55 -4.41 -10.22
N PRO A 25 -5.87 -3.72 -11.16
CA PRO A 25 -5.35 -2.38 -10.92
C PRO A 25 -6.45 -1.35 -10.64
N GLU A 26 -7.62 -1.50 -11.28
CA GLU A 26 -8.78 -0.63 -11.07
C GLU A 26 -9.32 -0.71 -9.64
N ARG A 27 -9.33 -1.91 -9.05
CA ARG A 27 -9.81 -2.13 -7.68
C ARG A 27 -8.87 -1.53 -6.66
N LEU A 28 -7.58 -1.73 -6.87
CA LEU A 28 -6.55 -1.13 -6.04
C LEU A 28 -6.60 0.39 -6.14
N SER A 29 -6.70 0.95 -7.35
CA SER A 29 -6.84 2.39 -7.55
C SER A 29 -8.09 2.94 -6.86
N ARG A 30 -9.24 2.27 -7.01
CA ARG A 30 -10.49 2.66 -6.32
C ARG A 30 -10.34 2.64 -4.81
N TYR A 31 -9.81 1.55 -4.26
CA TYR A 31 -9.57 1.41 -2.82
C TYR A 31 -8.65 2.52 -2.28
N LEU A 32 -7.55 2.79 -2.96
CA LEU A 32 -6.60 3.85 -2.55
C LEU A 32 -7.25 5.24 -2.59
N LYS A 33 -8.13 5.50 -3.56
CA LYS A 33 -8.92 6.75 -3.61
C LYS A 33 -9.90 6.87 -2.46
N GLU A 34 -10.59 5.79 -2.10
CA GLU A 34 -11.53 5.75 -0.98
C GLU A 34 -10.80 5.93 0.36
N GLU A 35 -9.65 5.27 0.53
CA GLU A 35 -8.94 5.23 1.82
C GLU A 35 -8.03 6.44 2.07
N PHE A 36 -7.25 6.86 1.08
CA PHE A 36 -6.23 7.91 1.25
C PHE A 36 -6.62 9.25 0.65
N ASN A 37 -7.80 9.36 0.02
CA ASN A 37 -8.17 10.49 -0.82
C ASN A 37 -7.24 10.64 -2.05
N SER A 38 -7.75 11.13 -3.18
CA SER A 38 -7.02 11.10 -4.46
C SER A 38 -5.67 11.84 -4.49
N HIS A 39 -5.38 12.70 -3.49
CA HIS A 39 -4.18 13.55 -3.46
C HIS A 39 -3.08 13.07 -2.51
N GLN A 40 -3.29 12.01 -1.72
CA GLN A 40 -2.28 11.56 -0.75
C GLN A 40 -1.60 10.24 -1.10
N PHE A 41 -1.85 9.67 -2.29
CA PHE A 41 -1.20 8.44 -2.72
C PHE A 41 -0.64 8.53 -4.15
N GLU A 42 0.44 7.80 -4.39
CA GLU A 42 0.93 7.47 -5.73
C GLU A 42 0.80 5.96 -5.95
N PHE A 43 0.45 5.57 -7.17
CA PHE A 43 0.28 4.19 -7.56
C PHE A 43 0.99 3.93 -8.89
N GLU A 44 1.86 2.92 -8.92
CA GLU A 44 2.56 2.49 -10.11
C GLU A 44 2.33 1.00 -10.38
N SER A 45 1.85 0.71 -11.59
CA SER A 45 1.68 -0.66 -12.08
C SER A 45 2.95 -1.16 -12.77
N ARG A 46 3.48 -2.29 -12.28
CA ARG A 46 4.59 -3.03 -12.89
C ARG A 46 4.09 -4.41 -13.32
N LYS A 47 4.83 -5.04 -14.23
CA LYS A 47 4.48 -6.30 -14.93
C LYS A 47 3.93 -7.44 -14.04
N ASN A 48 4.27 -7.48 -12.75
CA ASN A 48 3.69 -8.44 -11.80
C ASN A 48 3.53 -7.90 -10.37
N SER A 49 3.59 -6.58 -10.18
CA SER A 49 3.54 -5.98 -8.84
C SER A 49 3.07 -4.54 -8.90
N TYR A 50 2.46 -4.09 -7.82
CA TYR A 50 2.09 -2.70 -7.62
C TYR A 50 3.01 -2.05 -6.61
N VAL A 51 3.48 -0.85 -6.93
CA VAL A 51 4.19 0.01 -5.99
C VAL A 51 3.22 1.10 -5.57
N ILE A 52 2.99 1.20 -4.26
CA ILE A 52 2.04 2.11 -3.66
C ILE A 52 2.83 3.01 -2.72
N ARG A 53 2.69 4.31 -2.88
CA ARG A 53 3.22 5.28 -1.93
C ARG A 53 2.03 5.97 -1.30
N ALA A 54 1.85 5.77 0.00
CA ALA A 54 0.73 6.35 0.73
C ALA A 54 1.20 6.83 2.11
N PRO A 55 0.39 7.58 2.85
CA PRO A 55 0.77 8.10 4.17
C PRO A 55 0.97 6.96 5.20
N ARG A 56 0.36 5.79 4.95
CA ARG A 56 0.58 4.54 5.67
C ARG A 56 0.57 3.36 4.70
N ASP A 57 1.16 2.24 5.11
CA ASP A 57 1.05 0.97 4.39
C ASP A 57 -0.37 0.38 4.50
N LEU A 58 -0.75 -0.43 3.50
CA LEU A 58 -1.94 -1.27 3.55
C LEU A 58 -1.71 -2.43 4.51
N SER A 59 -2.69 -2.70 5.35
CA SER A 59 -2.70 -3.87 6.23
C SER A 59 -2.88 -5.16 5.42
N PRO A 60 -2.42 -6.32 5.94
CA PRO A 60 -2.63 -7.61 5.29
C PRO A 60 -4.09 -7.89 4.96
N ASP A 61 -5.02 -7.47 5.83
CA ASP A 61 -6.46 -7.61 5.64
C ASP A 61 -6.98 -6.80 4.44
N GLU A 62 -6.48 -5.58 4.26
CA GLU A 62 -6.82 -4.69 3.14
C GLU A 62 -6.35 -5.32 1.81
N ILE A 63 -5.12 -5.85 1.81
CA ILE A 63 -4.54 -6.57 0.67
C ILE A 63 -5.34 -7.86 0.39
N GLN A 64 -5.78 -8.56 1.44
CA GLN A 64 -6.61 -9.76 1.31
C GLN A 64 -7.95 -9.42 0.63
N ARG A 65 -8.64 -8.36 1.06
CA ARG A 65 -9.92 -7.91 0.47
C ARG A 65 -9.78 -7.56 -1.02
N LEU A 66 -8.66 -6.92 -1.38
CA LEU A 66 -8.34 -6.60 -2.77
C LEU A 66 -8.17 -7.85 -3.65
N ARG A 67 -7.74 -8.98 -3.06
CA ARG A 67 -7.56 -10.28 -3.75
C ARG A 67 -8.84 -11.11 -3.81
N THR A 68 -9.59 -11.16 -2.71
CA THR A 68 -10.65 -12.16 -2.50
C THR A 68 -12.02 -11.74 -2.94
N SER A 69 -12.21 -10.47 -3.32
CA SER A 69 -13.53 -9.96 -3.66
C SER A 69 -13.99 -10.55 -5.01
N ARG A 70 -14.46 -11.80 -4.97
CA ARG A 70 -15.18 -12.51 -6.02
C ARG A 70 -16.38 -11.65 -6.41
N MET A 71 -16.42 -11.21 -7.67
CA MET A 71 -17.69 -11.03 -8.38
C MET A 71 -18.05 -12.38 -8.99
#